data_AF-A0A7Y2I2N9-F1
#
_entry.id   AF-A0A7Y2I2N9-F1
#
_cell.length_a   1.000
_cell.length_b   1.000
_cell.length_c   1.000
_cell.angle_alpha   90.00
_cell.angle_beta   90.00
_cell.angle_gamma   90.00
#
_symmetry.space_group_name_H-M   'P 1'
#
loop_
_entity.id
_entity.type
_entity.pdbx_description
1 polymer ?
#
loop_
_entity_poly.entity_id
_entity_poly.type
_entity_poly.pdbx_seq_one_letter_code
_entity_poly.pdbx_strand_id
1 'polypeptide(L)'
;LHARGIGFGLLEAGATVEIKSRSQAKGRLLAKQLDCGWSPLDEPPEQETTILINATSVGMEPDSKASPIEQRLLDGYRVIMDIVYAPLQTQLLKDGATRGCICINGLEMLLYQGVAQFELWTGLEAPVEVMRQAMLDAVAS
;
A
#
# COMPACT_ATOMS: atom_id res chain seq x y z
N LEU A 1 7.32 0.57 9.09
CA LEU A 1 8.40 1.17 8.27
C LEU A 1 7.85 1.62 6.91
N HIS A 2 7.18 0.73 6.18
CA HIS A 2 6.60 1.02 4.85
C HIS A 2 5.67 2.24 4.84
N ALA A 3 4.74 2.34 5.79
CA ALA A 3 3.82 3.48 5.87
C ALA A 3 4.52 4.85 5.94
N ARG A 4 5.71 4.92 6.58
CA ARG A 4 6.48 6.16 6.66
C ARG A 4 7.11 6.52 5.32
N GLY A 5 7.72 5.55 4.64
CA GLY A 5 8.32 5.78 3.32
C GLY A 5 7.28 6.15 2.26
N ILE A 6 6.15 5.45 2.26
CA ILE A 6 5.01 5.75 1.37
C ILE A 6 4.47 7.15 1.67
N GLY A 7 4.19 7.46 2.94
CA GLY A 7 3.69 8.76 3.33
C GLY A 7 4.62 9.90 2.94
N PHE A 8 5.93 9.74 3.13
CA PHE A 8 6.93 10.71 2.72
C PHE A 8 6.94 10.92 1.19
N GLY A 9 6.99 9.83 0.40
CA GLY A 9 6.98 9.93 -1.06
C GLY A 9 5.71 10.57 -1.62
N LEU A 10 4.56 10.35 -0.99
CA LEU A 10 3.30 11.00 -1.36
C LEU A 10 3.31 12.51 -1.05
N LEU A 11 3.85 12.90 0.11
CA LEU A 11 3.99 14.31 0.47
C LEU A 11 4.96 15.04 -0.46
N GLU A 12 6.08 14.41 -0.83
CA GLU A 12 7.01 14.96 -1.82
C GLU A 12 6.36 15.12 -3.20
N ALA A 13 5.44 14.23 -3.57
CA ALA A 13 4.64 14.33 -4.78
C ALA A 13 3.49 15.37 -4.69
N GLY A 14 3.33 16.05 -3.56
CA GLY A 14 2.32 17.09 -3.34
C GLY A 14 0.93 16.58 -2.97
N ALA A 15 0.79 15.30 -2.59
CA ALA A 15 -0.48 14.76 -2.15
C ALA A 15 -0.82 15.16 -0.71
N THR A 16 -2.11 15.34 -0.41
CA THR A 16 -2.59 15.38 0.97
C THR A 16 -2.62 13.96 1.53
N VAL A 17 -1.97 13.75 2.67
CA VAL A 17 -1.87 12.43 3.31
C VAL A 17 -2.62 12.42 4.63
N GLU A 18 -3.30 11.32 4.88
CA GLU A 18 -3.92 11.02 6.16
C GLU A 18 -3.54 9.59 6.60
N ILE A 19 -3.12 9.44 7.86
CA ILE A 19 -2.81 8.14 8.44
C ILE A 19 -4.05 7.58 9.13
N LYS A 20 -4.56 6.46 8.62
CA LYS A 20 -5.61 5.66 9.28
C LYS A 20 -5.03 4.44 9.98
N SER A 21 -5.42 4.19 11.23
CA SER A 21 -4.86 3.07 12.00
C SER A 21 -5.75 2.61 13.17
N ARG A 22 -5.73 1.30 13.48
CA ARG A 22 -6.36 0.73 14.69
C ARG A 22 -5.71 1.23 16.00
N SER A 23 -4.39 1.38 16.02
CA SER A 23 -3.66 1.85 17.21
C SER A 23 -3.51 3.36 17.17
N GLN A 24 -4.33 4.07 17.95
CA GLN A 24 -4.30 5.53 18.01
C GLN A 24 -2.90 6.07 18.37
N ALA A 25 -2.24 5.47 19.36
CA ALA A 25 -0.91 5.92 19.79
C ALA A 25 0.13 5.83 18.66
N LYS A 26 0.18 4.71 17.94
CA LYS A 26 1.14 4.51 16.83
C LYS A 26 0.79 5.37 15.62
N GLY A 27 -0.50 5.46 15.28
CA GLY A 27 -0.97 6.25 14.14
C GLY A 27 -0.70 7.75 14.32
N ARG A 28 -1.07 8.31 15.48
CA ARG A 28 -0.80 9.72 15.79
C ARG A 28 0.71 10.03 15.81
N LEU A 29 1.53 9.11 16.30
CA LEU A 29 2.98 9.28 16.28
C LEU A 29 3.50 9.38 14.84
N LEU A 30 3.05 8.48 13.95
CA LEU A 30 3.45 8.51 12.54
C LEU A 30 2.94 9.74 11.82
N ALA A 31 1.68 10.13 12.03
CA ALA A 31 1.10 11.34 11.46
C ALA A 31 1.88 12.59 11.88
N LYS A 32 2.28 12.69 13.15
CA LYS A 32 3.15 13.76 13.65
C LYS A 32 4.53 13.77 13.00
N GLN A 33 5.12 12.59 12.73
CA GLN A 33 6.41 12.48 12.05
C GLN A 33 6.36 12.93 10.58
N LEU A 34 5.19 12.81 9.96
CA LEU A 34 4.95 13.18 8.56
C LEU A 34 4.26 14.54 8.41
N ASP A 35 3.98 15.23 9.51
CA ASP A 35 3.21 16.48 9.55
C ASP A 35 1.87 16.40 8.78
N CYS A 36 1.11 15.33 9.03
CA CYS A 36 -0.13 15.04 8.31
C CYS A 36 -1.30 14.63 9.22
N GLY A 37 -2.48 14.41 8.63
CA GLY A 37 -3.70 14.05 9.35
C GLY A 37 -3.67 12.65 9.96
N TRP A 38 -4.47 12.44 11.01
CA TRP A 38 -4.75 11.12 11.57
C TRP A 38 -6.23 10.98 11.88
N SER A 39 -6.80 9.83 11.48
CA SER A 39 -8.15 9.42 11.84
C SER A 39 -8.23 7.93 12.19
N PRO A 40 -9.28 7.52 12.93
CA PRO A 40 -9.67 6.13 13.08
C PRO A 40 -9.89 5.41 11.73
N LEU A 41 -9.66 4.10 11.72
CA LEU A 41 -9.75 3.29 10.50
C LEU A 41 -11.19 3.08 10.00
N ASP A 42 -12.15 3.21 10.89
CA ASP A 42 -13.58 3.07 10.66
C ASP A 42 -14.25 4.37 10.20
N GLU A 43 -13.55 5.50 10.22
CA GLU A 43 -14.05 6.74 9.65
C GLU A 43 -13.95 6.70 8.12
N PRO A 44 -15.02 7.09 7.39
CA PRO A 44 -14.97 7.18 5.92
C PRO A 44 -13.98 8.26 5.46
N PRO A 45 -13.54 8.23 4.19
CA PRO A 45 -12.77 9.35 3.65
C PRO A 45 -13.64 10.61 3.56
N GLU A 46 -13.04 11.78 3.79
CA GLU A 46 -13.75 13.07 3.68
C GLU A 46 -14.12 13.43 2.22
N GLN A 47 -13.41 12.84 1.25
CA GLN A 47 -13.56 13.14 -0.18
C GLN A 47 -13.76 11.85 -0.97
N GLU A 48 -14.69 11.87 -1.93
CA GLU A 48 -15.00 10.71 -2.79
C GLU A 48 -13.86 10.32 -3.74
N THR A 49 -12.83 11.14 -3.88
CA THR A 49 -11.65 10.89 -4.75
C THR A 49 -10.41 10.45 -3.98
N THR A 50 -10.58 9.66 -2.91
CA THR A 50 -9.47 9.26 -2.05
C THR A 50 -8.82 7.96 -2.54
N ILE A 51 -7.48 7.88 -2.41
CA ILE A 51 -6.68 6.67 -2.62
C ILE A 51 -6.48 5.99 -1.26
N LEU A 52 -6.85 4.72 -1.15
CA LEU A 52 -6.53 3.90 0.02
C LEU A 52 -5.25 3.12 -0.23
N ILE A 53 -4.29 3.19 0.68
CA ILE A 53 -3.05 2.40 0.62
C ILE A 53 -2.93 1.55 1.89
N ASN A 54 -3.07 0.23 1.77
CA ASN A 54 -2.74 -0.68 2.86
C ASN A 54 -1.23 -0.80 2.96
N ALA A 55 -0.64 -0.19 3.99
CA ALA A 55 0.78 -0.29 4.31
C ALA A 55 1.08 -1.26 5.46
N THR A 56 0.17 -2.20 5.74
CA THR A 56 0.29 -3.23 6.78
C THR A 56 0.51 -4.63 6.16
N SER A 57 0.73 -5.63 7.00
CA SER A 57 0.80 -7.04 6.59
C SER A 57 -0.56 -7.76 6.66
N VAL A 58 -1.67 -7.04 6.91
CA VAL A 58 -3.00 -7.67 6.96
C VAL A 58 -3.38 -8.12 5.54
N GLY A 59 -3.85 -9.36 5.41
CA GLY A 59 -4.14 -9.99 4.13
C GLY A 59 -2.96 -10.74 3.50
N MET A 60 -1.80 -10.74 4.16
CA MET A 60 -0.65 -11.58 3.78
C MET A 60 -0.82 -13.00 4.34
N GLU A 61 -0.30 -14.00 3.60
CA GLU A 61 -0.26 -15.38 4.11
C GLU A 61 0.43 -15.45 5.50
N PRO A 62 -0.07 -16.30 6.43
CA PRO A 62 -1.11 -17.33 6.26
C PRO A 62 -2.56 -16.83 6.41
N ASP A 63 -2.78 -15.56 6.73
CA ASP A 63 -4.12 -15.00 7.00
C ASP A 63 -4.61 -14.15 5.81
N SER A 64 -4.64 -14.77 4.63
CA SER A 64 -4.98 -14.09 3.37
C SER A 64 -6.44 -13.68 3.22
N LYS A 65 -7.31 -14.11 4.14
CA LYS A 65 -8.73 -13.73 4.20
C LYS A 65 -8.97 -12.47 5.03
N ALA A 66 -7.99 -12.01 5.80
CA ALA A 66 -8.12 -10.78 6.56
C ALA A 66 -8.04 -9.55 5.63
N SER A 67 -8.85 -8.55 5.92
CA SER A 67 -8.77 -7.21 5.33
C SER A 67 -8.50 -6.19 6.45
N PRO A 68 -7.66 -5.16 6.23
CA PRO A 68 -7.43 -4.13 7.23
C PRO A 68 -8.69 -3.31 7.52
N ILE A 69 -9.61 -3.20 6.55
CA ILE A 69 -10.82 -2.40 6.63
C ILE A 69 -12.03 -3.22 6.15
N GLU A 70 -13.20 -2.95 6.73
CA GLU A 70 -14.44 -3.62 6.32
C GLU A 70 -14.90 -3.16 4.93
N GLN A 71 -15.42 -4.10 4.13
CA GLN A 71 -15.88 -3.84 2.76
C GLN A 71 -16.88 -2.67 2.65
N ARG A 72 -17.75 -2.47 3.64
CA ARG A 72 -18.75 -1.38 3.66
C ARG A 72 -18.12 0.02 3.72
N LEU A 73 -16.87 0.13 4.16
CA LEU A 73 -16.16 1.41 4.27
C LEU A 73 -15.40 1.76 2.99
N LEU A 74 -15.49 0.92 1.95
CA LEU A 74 -14.77 1.14 0.69
C LEU A 74 -15.48 2.10 -0.28
N ASP A 75 -16.75 2.44 -0.02
CA ASP A 75 -17.61 3.19 -0.97
C ASP A 75 -17.12 4.62 -1.28
N GLY A 76 -16.20 5.17 -0.48
CA GLY A 76 -15.59 6.49 -0.71
C GLY A 76 -14.22 6.49 -1.38
N TYR A 77 -13.69 5.33 -1.78
CA TYR A 77 -12.37 5.23 -2.40
C TYR A 77 -12.47 4.94 -3.90
N ARG A 78 -11.55 5.53 -4.69
CA ARG A 78 -11.46 5.32 -6.15
C ARG A 78 -10.36 4.35 -6.54
N VAL A 79 -9.27 4.36 -5.77
CA VAL A 79 -8.09 3.55 -5.98
C VAL A 79 -7.72 2.89 -4.67
N ILE A 80 -7.40 1.60 -4.74
CA ILE A 80 -6.90 0.83 -3.62
C ILE A 80 -5.56 0.24 -4.03
N MET A 81 -4.52 0.55 -3.26
CA MET A 81 -3.20 -0.07 -3.37
C MET A 81 -2.95 -0.92 -2.13
N ASP A 82 -2.43 -2.12 -2.33
CA ASP A 82 -2.02 -3.00 -1.24
C ASP A 82 -0.53 -3.32 -1.38
N ILE A 83 0.26 -3.06 -0.34
CA ILE A 83 1.69 -3.39 -0.37
C ILE A 83 1.96 -4.90 -0.23
N VAL A 84 0.95 -5.67 0.17
CA VAL A 84 1.02 -7.12 0.19
C VAL A 84 1.13 -7.64 -1.24
N TYR A 85 2.17 -8.42 -1.50
CA TYR A 85 2.45 -9.04 -2.79
C TYR A 85 2.26 -10.58 -2.77
N ALA A 86 2.00 -11.16 -1.60
CA ALA A 86 1.73 -12.59 -1.44
C ALA A 86 0.58 -12.79 -0.43
N PRO A 87 -0.65 -13.07 -0.90
CA PRO A 87 -1.06 -13.29 -2.30
C PRO A 87 -1.18 -11.99 -3.11
N LEU A 88 -1.19 -12.11 -4.45
CA LEU A 88 -1.38 -10.97 -5.37
C LEU A 88 -2.77 -10.35 -5.35
N GLN A 89 -3.77 -11.15 -5.01
CA GLN A 89 -5.14 -10.69 -4.80
C GLN A 89 -5.54 -10.93 -3.34
N THR A 90 -5.23 -9.95 -2.49
CA THR A 90 -5.68 -9.91 -1.10
C THR A 90 -7.19 -9.73 -1.00
N GLN A 91 -7.76 -10.01 0.17
CA GLN A 91 -9.18 -9.76 0.42
C GLN A 91 -9.54 -8.29 0.20
N LEU A 92 -8.67 -7.36 0.58
CA LEU A 92 -8.86 -5.92 0.35
C LEU A 92 -9.02 -5.58 -1.13
N LEU A 93 -8.14 -6.11 -1.99
CA LEU A 93 -8.21 -5.85 -3.44
C LEU A 93 -9.44 -6.49 -4.08
N LYS A 94 -9.86 -7.67 -3.60
CA LYS A 94 -11.10 -8.33 -4.04
C LYS A 94 -12.32 -7.49 -3.67
N ASP A 95 -12.41 -7.07 -2.42
CA ASP A 95 -13.50 -6.23 -1.91
C ASP A 95 -13.56 -4.90 -2.68
N GLY A 96 -12.41 -4.27 -2.91
CA GLY A 96 -12.27 -3.06 -3.73
C GLY A 96 -12.79 -3.23 -5.15
N ALA A 97 -12.41 -4.32 -5.82
CA ALA A 97 -12.85 -4.61 -7.17
C ALA A 97 -14.38 -4.75 -7.26
N THR A 98 -15.02 -5.38 -6.27
CA THR A 98 -16.50 -5.47 -6.23
C THR A 98 -17.20 -4.12 -6.08
N ARG A 99 -16.49 -3.10 -5.61
CA ARG A 99 -16.98 -1.71 -5.49
C ARG A 99 -16.56 -0.82 -6.66
N GLY A 100 -15.90 -1.38 -7.67
CA GLY A 100 -15.45 -0.63 -8.86
C GLY A 100 -14.20 0.23 -8.62
N CYS A 101 -13.43 -0.06 -7.57
CA CYS A 101 -12.14 0.59 -7.34
C CYS A 101 -11.10 0.11 -8.37
N ILE A 102 -10.17 0.99 -8.73
CA ILE A 102 -8.93 0.60 -9.40
C ILE A 102 -8.03 -0.07 -8.36
N CYS A 103 -7.64 -1.32 -8.59
CA CYS A 103 -6.84 -2.10 -7.65
C CYS A 103 -5.39 -2.24 -8.12
N ILE A 104 -4.44 -1.87 -7.25
CA ILE A 104 -2.99 -1.95 -7.48
C ILE A 104 -2.39 -2.90 -6.44
N ASN A 105 -1.70 -3.96 -6.89
CA ASN A 105 -1.05 -4.92 -5.98
C ASN A 105 0.38 -4.50 -5.62
N GLY A 106 0.97 -5.21 -4.65
CA GLY A 106 2.27 -4.86 -4.08
C GLY A 106 3.48 -5.19 -4.96
N LEU A 107 3.30 -5.86 -6.11
CA LEU A 107 4.43 -6.30 -6.93
C LEU A 107 5.23 -5.13 -7.50
N GLU A 108 4.56 -4.11 -8.02
CA GLU A 108 5.27 -2.95 -8.57
C GLU A 108 6.11 -2.26 -7.50
N MET A 109 5.55 -2.12 -6.29
CA MET A 109 6.28 -1.55 -5.16
C MET A 109 7.49 -2.41 -4.81
N LEU A 110 7.34 -3.73 -4.74
CA LEU A 110 8.44 -4.66 -4.45
C LEU A 110 9.55 -4.57 -5.50
N LEU A 111 9.18 -4.54 -6.79
CA LEU A 111 10.13 -4.41 -7.89
C LEU A 111 10.94 -3.12 -7.77
N TYR A 112 10.27 -1.97 -7.63
CA TYR A 112 10.98 -0.69 -7.57
C TYR A 112 11.77 -0.49 -6.27
N GLN A 113 11.38 -1.14 -5.17
CA GLN A 113 12.22 -1.22 -3.98
C GLN A 113 13.51 -2.02 -4.26
N GLY A 114 13.41 -3.14 -4.97
CA GLY A 114 14.57 -3.93 -5.40
C GLY A 114 15.46 -3.17 -6.37
N VAL A 115 14.89 -2.45 -7.33
CA VAL A 115 15.61 -1.58 -8.28
C VAL A 115 16.44 -0.55 -7.52
N ALA A 116 15.82 0.19 -6.60
CA ALA A 116 16.53 1.20 -5.80
C ALA A 116 17.67 0.56 -4.97
N GLN A 117 17.45 -0.61 -4.38
CA GLN A 117 18.49 -1.32 -3.63
C GLN A 117 19.66 -1.76 -4.53
N PHE A 118 19.36 -2.29 -5.71
CA PHE A 118 20.37 -2.71 -6.67
C PHE A 118 21.25 -1.54 -7.10
N GLU A 119 20.64 -0.41 -7.47
CA GLU A 119 21.36 0.80 -7.89
C GLU A 119 22.21 1.36 -6.76
N LEU A 120 21.68 1.41 -5.54
CA LEU A 120 22.41 1.89 -4.37
C LEU A 120 23.63 1.02 -4.02
N TRP A 121 23.52 -0.30 -4.14
CA TRP A 121 24.60 -1.22 -3.77
C TRP A 121 25.66 -1.39 -4.85
N THR A 122 25.24 -1.39 -6.12
CA THR A 122 26.13 -1.67 -7.25
C THR A 122 26.66 -0.40 -7.91
N GLY A 123 25.96 0.73 -7.77
CA GLY A 123 26.22 1.94 -8.53
C GLY A 123 25.88 1.82 -10.03
N LEU A 124 25.23 0.73 -10.45
CA LEU A 124 24.82 0.47 -11.82
C LEU A 124 23.33 0.69 -11.98
N GLU A 125 22.90 1.09 -13.17
CA GLU A 125 21.48 1.15 -13.53
C GLU A 125 20.85 -0.25 -13.43
N ALA A 126 19.69 -0.33 -12.78
CA ALA A 126 19.03 -1.62 -12.59
C ALA A 126 18.46 -2.15 -13.92
N PRO A 127 18.65 -3.45 -14.23
CA PRO A 127 17.99 -4.08 -15.38
C PRO A 127 16.52 -4.39 -15.04
N VAL A 128 15.67 -3.36 -15.01
CA VAL A 128 14.28 -3.41 -14.52
C VAL A 128 13.48 -4.56 -15.12
N GLU A 129 13.54 -4.75 -16.45
CA GLU A 129 12.78 -5.81 -17.13
C GLU A 129 13.24 -7.22 -16.74
N VAL A 130 14.54 -7.42 -16.49
CA VAL A 130 15.07 -8.71 -16.02
C VAL A 130 14.61 -8.99 -14.60
N MET A 131 14.64 -7.97 -13.73
CA MET A 131 14.16 -8.06 -12.35
C MET A 131 12.66 -8.34 -12.29
N ARG A 132 11.88 -7.69 -13.15
CA ARG A 132 10.44 -7.90 -13.31
C ARG A 132 10.14 -9.34 -13.70
N GLN A 133 10.82 -9.87 -14.73
CA GLN A 133 10.62 -11.24 -15.16
C GLN A 133 10.96 -12.26 -14.06
N ALA A 134 12.10 -12.08 -13.40
CA ALA A 134 12.52 -12.94 -12.29
C ALA A 134 11.51 -12.94 -11.12
N MET A 135 10.92 -11.79 -10.82
CA MET A 135 9.89 -11.66 -9.79
C MET A 135 8.60 -12.39 -10.18
N LEU A 136 8.14 -12.26 -11.44
CA LEU A 136 6.94 -12.96 -11.92
C LEU A 136 7.12 -14.48 -11.87
N ASP A 137 8.29 -14.98 -12.26
CA ASP A 137 8.60 -16.41 -12.25
C ASP A 137 8.59 -16.96 -10.81
N ALA A 138 9.12 -16.20 -9.85
CA ALA A 138 9.18 -16.60 -8.43
C ALA A 138 7.81 -16.59 -7.72
N VAL A 139 6.84 -15.81 -8.20
CA VAL A 139 5.49 -15.74 -7.63
C VAL A 139 4.55 -16.76 -8.28
N ALA A 140 4.89 -17.26 -9.47
CA ALA A 140 4.15 -18.31 -10.17
C ALA A 140 4.52 -19.74 -9.72
N SER A 141 5.64 -19.91 -9.02
CA SER A 141 6.14 -21.18 -8.46
C SER A 141 5.68 -21.43 -7.03
#